data_AF-A4BTU6-F1
#
_entry.id   AF-A4BTU6-F1
#
_cell.length_a   1.000
_cell.length_b   1.000
_cell.length_c   1.000
_cell.angle_alpha   90.00
_cell.angle_beta   90.00
_cell.angle_gamma   90.00
#
_symmetry.space_group_name_H-M   'P 1'
#
loop_
_entity.id
_entity.type
_entity.pdbx_description
1 polymer ?
#
loop_
_entity_poly.entity_id
_entity_poly.type
_entity_poly.pdbx_seq_one_letter_code
_entity_poly.pdbx_strand_id
1 'polypeptide(L)' 'MMRTAVKKVLHALNSGDQEKAGEAYRQAVPIVDRMAGKGLIHKNKAARQKSRLNKHIRALQG' A
#
# COMPACT_ATOMS: atom_id res chain seq x y z
N MET A 1 -9.83 8.76 -1.12
CA MET A 1 -8.75 8.61 -0.11
C MET A 1 -7.95 7.31 -0.26
N MET A 2 -8.57 6.13 -0.31
CA MET A 2 -7.84 4.85 -0.50
C MET A 2 -6.96 4.81 -1.77
N ARG A 3 -7.53 5.18 -2.93
CA ARG A 3 -6.80 5.21 -4.20
C ARG A 3 -5.57 6.14 -4.14
N THR A 4 -5.71 7.27 -3.45
CA THR A 4 -4.67 8.27 -3.25
C THR A 4 -3.53 7.74 -2.38
N ALA A 5 -3.85 7.05 -1.27
CA ALA A 5 -2.85 6.44 -0.39
C ALA A 5 -2.04 5.37 -1.12
N VAL A 6 -2.71 4.49 -1.88
CA VAL A 6 -2.03 3.49 -2.72
C VAL A 6 -1.16 4.15 -3.79
N LYS A 7 -1.63 5.23 -4.43
CA LYS A 7 -0.83 6.00 -5.41
C LYS A 7 0.43 6.61 -4.80
N LYS A 8 0.35 7.11 -3.55
CA LYS A 8 1.53 7.64 -2.83
C LYS A 8 2.60 6.57 -2.63
N VAL A 9 2.21 5.37 -2.22
CA VAL A 9 3.14 4.23 -2.08
C VAL A 9 3.77 3.88 -3.43
N LEU A 10 2.96 3.79 -4.49
CA LEU A 10 3.47 3.52 -5.84
C LEU A 10 4.42 4.60 -6.34
N HIS A 11 4.16 5.87 -6.02
CA HIS A 11 5.07 6.96 -6.37
C HIS A 11 6.40 6.85 -5.62
N ALA A 12 6.36 6.54 -4.32
CA ALA A 12 7.58 6.34 -3.52
C ALA A 12 8.39 5.12 -4.00
N LEU A 13 7.70 4.05 -4.42
CA LEU A 13 8.30 2.89 -5.05
C LEU A 13 8.97 3.24 -6.39
N ASN A 14 8.31 4.05 -7.22
CA ASN A 14 8.86 4.47 -8.51
C ASN A 14 10.05 5.43 -8.37
N SER A 15 10.13 6.20 -7.27
CA SER A 15 11.29 7.04 -6.98
C SER A 15 12.49 6.26 -6.41
N GLY A 16 12.36 4.94 -6.19
CA GLY A 16 13.44 4.10 -5.66
C GLY A 16 13.78 4.34 -4.19
N ASP A 17 12.94 5.07 -3.47
CA ASP A 17 13.20 5.50 -2.09
C ASP A 17 12.51 4.54 -1.11
N GLN A 18 13.28 3.56 -0.62
CA GLN A 18 12.78 2.46 0.20
C GLN A 18 12.18 2.95 1.53
N GLU A 19 12.81 3.91 2.18
CA GLU A 19 12.35 4.44 3.47
C GLU A 19 11.01 5.14 3.32
N LYS A 20 10.90 6.02 2.32
CA LYS A 20 9.64 6.70 2.01
C LYS A 20 8.55 5.72 1.56
N ALA A 21 8.91 4.66 0.82
CA ALA A 21 7.95 3.63 0.42
C ALA A 21 7.42 2.85 1.64
N GLY A 22 8.31 2.53 2.60
CA GLY A 22 7.94 1.88 3.86
C GLY A 22 7.03 2.75 4.73
N GLU A 23 7.34 4.03 4.87
CA GLU A 23 6.51 4.99 5.61
C GLU A 23 5.13 5.19 4.99
N ALA A 24 5.10 5.43 3.67
CA ALA A 24 3.85 5.59 2.94
C ALA A 24 2.99 4.31 3.03
N TYR A 25 3.63 3.13 3.02
CA TYR A 25 2.94 1.85 3.19
C TYR A 25 2.31 1.72 4.57
N ARG A 26 3.04 2.04 5.64
CA ARG A 26 2.51 2.03 7.03
C ARG A 26 1.27 2.92 7.16
N GLN A 27 1.24 4.07 6.49
CA GLN A 27 0.08 4.96 6.48
C GLN A 27 -1.07 4.44 5.61
N ALA A 28 -0.78 3.74 4.51
CA ALA A 28 -1.78 3.22 3.59
C ALA A 28 -2.53 1.99 4.14
N VAL A 29 -1.87 1.12 4.91
CA VAL A 29 -2.46 -0.10 5.50
C VAL A 29 -3.75 0.16 6.29
N PRO A 30 -3.80 1.04 7.31
CA PRO A 30 -5.01 1.27 8.09
C PRO A 30 -6.14 1.89 7.26
N ILE A 31 -5.81 2.67 6.23
CA ILE A 31 -6.81 3.25 5.31
C ILE A 31 -7.46 2.14 4.47
N VAL A 32 -6.66 1.23 3.92
CA VAL A 32 -7.16 0.10 3.12
C VAL A 32 -8.03 -0.82 3.99
N ASP A 33 -7.59 -1.13 5.19
CA ASP A 33 -8.34 -2.02 6.10
C ASP A 33 -9.64 -1.37 6.59
N ARG A 34 -9.65 -0.06 6.87
CA ARG A 34 -10.88 0.67 7.18
C ARG A 34 -11.90 0.64 6.03
N MET A 35 -11.43 0.71 4.79
CA MET A 35 -12.32 0.65 3.61
C MET A 35 -12.88 -0.76 3.39
N ALA A 36 -12.11 -1.80 3.75
CA ALA A 36 -12.60 -3.17 3.77
C ALA A 36 -13.63 -3.39 4.88
N GLY A 37 -13.40 -2.83 6.07
CA GLY A 37 -14.34 -2.86 7.19
C GLY A 37 -15.66 -2.16 6.87
N LYS A 38 -15.62 -1.07 6.09
CA LYS A 38 -16.81 -0.37 5.58
C LYS A 38 -17.51 -1.07 4.41
N GLY A 39 -17.02 -2.22 3.95
CA GLY A 39 -17.60 -2.96 2.82
C GLY A 39 -17.37 -2.32 1.44
N LEU A 40 -16.63 -1.22 1.34
CA LEU A 40 -16.35 -0.51 0.09
C LEU A 40 -15.39 -1.29 -0.82
N ILE A 41 -14.58 -2.18 -0.22
CA ILE A 41 -13.75 -3.15 -0.93
C ILE A 41 -13.87 -4.51 -0.27
N HIS A 42 -13.79 -5.57 -1.08
CA HIS A 42 -13.74 -6.92 -0.54
C HIS A 42 -12.46 -7.15 0.28
N LYS A 43 -12.54 -7.92 1.36
CA LYS A 43 -11.39 -8.26 2.25
C LYS A 43 -10.21 -8.82 1.46
N ASN A 44 -10.47 -9.71 0.51
CA ASN A 44 -9.45 -10.26 -0.39
C ASN A 44 -8.81 -9.19 -1.29
N LYS A 45 -9.56 -8.16 -1.70
CA LYS A 45 -8.99 -7.05 -2.50
C LYS A 45 -8.03 -6.21 -1.66
N ALA A 46 -8.38 -5.92 -0.41
CA ALA A 46 -7.50 -5.28 0.56
C ALA A 46 -6.22 -6.10 0.80
N ALA A 47 -6.37 -7.39 1.09
CA ALA A 47 -5.24 -8.31 1.30
C ALA A 47 -4.32 -8.38 0.07
N ARG A 48 -4.89 -8.51 -1.14
CA ARG A 48 -4.12 -8.51 -2.40
C ARG A 48 -3.32 -7.22 -2.58
N GLN A 49 -3.91 -6.06 -2.30
CA GLN A 49 -3.18 -4.79 -2.41
C GLN A 49 -2.05 -4.68 -1.40
N LYS A 50 -2.29 -5.05 -0.14
CA LYS A 50 -1.24 -5.06 0.90
C LYS A 50 -0.08 -5.97 0.51
N SER A 51 -0.39 -7.18 0.01
CA SER A 51 0.61 -8.16 -0.42
C SER A 51 1.43 -7.66 -1.62
N ARG A 52 0.77 -7.12 -2.65
CA ARG A 52 1.46 -6.58 -3.84
C ARG A 52 2.40 -5.44 -3.49
N LEU A 53 1.93 -4.45 -2.71
CA LEU A 53 2.77 -3.32 -2.31
C LEU A 53 3.97 -3.78 -1.49
N ASN A 54 3.78 -4.69 -0.53
CA ASN A 54 4.89 -5.23 0.27
C ASN A 54 5.90 -6.00 -0.60
N LYS A 55 5.44 -6.76 -1.60
CA LYS A 55 6.33 -7.44 -2.56
C LYS A 55 7.20 -6.45 -3.33
N HIS A 56 6.64 -5.32 -3.77
CA HIS A 56 7.41 -4.28 -4.47
C HIS A 56 8.42 -3.59 -3.55
N ILE A 57 8.06 -3.29 -2.30
CA ILE A 57 8.99 -2.70 -1.31
C ILE A 57 10.16 -3.65 -1.04
N ARG A 58 9.88 -4.95 -0.87
CA ARG A 58 10.93 -5.97 -0.67
C ARG A 58 11.80 -6.17 -1.90
N ALA A 59 11.24 -6.04 -3.10
CA ALA A 59 12.00 -6.15 -4.34
C ALA A 59 13.00 -4.99 -4.55
N LEU A 60 12.78 -3.84 -3.90
CA LEU A 60 13.77 -2.75 -3.85
C LEU A 60 14.88 -2.99 -2.82
N GLN A 61 14.71 -3.96 -1.91
CA GLN A 61 15.66 -4.29 -0.84
C GLN A 61 16.72 -5.31 -1.29
N GLY A 62 16.63 -5.85 -2.51
CA GLY A 62 17.60 -6.79 -3.08
C GLY A 62 18.31 -6.19 -4.28
#